data_AF-A0A9X4BJZ9-F1
#
_entry.id   AF-A0A9X4BJZ9-F1
#
_cell.length_a   1.000
_cell.length_b   1.000
_cell.length_c   1.000
_cell.angle_alpha   90.00
_cell.angle_beta   90.00
_cell.angle_gamma   90.00
#
_symmetry.space_group_name_H-M   'P 1'
#
loop_
_entity.id
_entity.type
_entity.pdbx_description
1 polymer ?
#
loop_
_entity_poly.entity_id
_entity_poly.type
_entity_poly.pdbx_seq_one_letter_code
_entity_poly.pdbx_strand_id
1 'polypeptide(L)'
;MRTVRYKRHEYHWPYPQRRNASLIVLVYDIPYFGACGIFPPLHVCNQCFSSGGGDGGMSPGASWEPFEISADEYAELVEAVRTLDPSTLADQARYARDKFAFDSTFDDIADQFDWMEAVCDKHREAFHRQLFGPRSD
;
A
#
# COMPACT_ATOMS: atom_id res chain seq x y z
N MET A 1 9.40 -6.25 -12.85
CA MET A 1 8.97 -5.26 -11.82
C MET A 1 10.02 -4.20 -11.59
N ARG A 2 9.62 -2.91 -11.64
CA ARG A 2 10.51 -1.75 -11.45
C ARG A 2 11.07 -1.65 -10.03
N THR A 3 12.24 -1.01 -9.92
CA THR A 3 12.84 -0.60 -8.65
C THR A 3 12.58 0.88 -8.41
N VAL A 4 12.23 1.25 -7.17
CA VAL A 4 11.91 2.63 -6.77
C VAL A 4 12.84 3.06 -5.64
N ARG A 5 13.32 4.30 -5.73
CA ARG A 5 14.04 4.99 -4.66
C ARG A 5 13.07 5.83 -3.85
N TYR A 6 13.07 5.66 -2.54
CA TYR A 6 12.17 6.37 -1.64
C TYR A 6 12.80 6.54 -0.26
N LYS A 7 12.13 7.31 0.57
CA LYS A 7 12.50 7.59 1.96
C LYS A 7 11.40 7.05 2.87
N ARG A 8 11.77 6.34 3.92
CA ARG A 8 10.87 6.06 5.05
C ARG A 8 11.09 7.07 6.15
N HIS A 9 9.99 7.60 6.65
CA HIS A 9 9.95 8.52 7.76
C HIS A 9 9.43 7.78 8.98
N GLU A 10 10.04 8.02 10.14
CA GLU A 10 9.59 7.50 11.43
C GLU A 10 9.20 8.68 12.31
N TYR A 11 8.13 8.49 13.09
CA TYR A 11 7.71 9.50 14.05
C TYR A 11 8.83 9.76 15.07
N HIS A 12 9.14 11.03 15.30
CA HIS A 12 10.26 11.52 16.14
C HIS A 12 11.68 11.19 15.65
N TRP A 13 11.86 10.63 14.46
CA TRP A 13 13.19 10.35 13.93
C TRP A 13 13.57 11.35 12.82
N PRO A 14 14.58 12.20 13.02
CA PRO A 14 14.88 13.29 12.08
C PRO A 14 15.54 12.83 10.78
N TYR A 15 16.02 11.59 10.70
CA TYR A 15 16.79 11.09 9.56
C TYR A 15 16.06 9.96 8.83
N PRO A 16 15.39 10.24 7.69
CA PRO A 16 14.66 9.21 6.99
C PRO A 16 15.59 8.11 6.45
N GLN A 17 15.12 6.87 6.49
CA GLN A 17 15.84 5.74 5.91
C GLN A 17 15.70 5.78 4.39
N ARG A 18 16.82 5.84 3.68
CA ARG A 18 16.83 5.77 2.22
C ARG A 18 16.69 4.31 1.78
N ARG A 19 15.77 4.06 0.86
CA ARG A 19 15.46 2.74 0.35
C ARG A 19 15.58 2.72 -1.18
N ASN A 20 15.94 1.56 -1.70
CA ASN A 20 15.97 1.26 -3.13
C ASN A 20 15.48 -0.18 -3.29
N ALA A 21 14.20 -0.37 -3.60
CA ALA A 21 13.53 -1.67 -3.54
C ALA A 21 12.52 -1.83 -4.68
N SER A 22 12.02 -3.04 -4.88
CA SER A 22 10.97 -3.30 -5.88
C SER A 22 9.68 -2.56 -5.55
N LEU A 23 8.85 -2.30 -6.56
CA LEU A 23 7.58 -1.59 -6.40
C LEU A 23 6.65 -2.23 -5.34
N ILE A 24 6.61 -3.57 -5.26
CA ILE A 24 5.80 -4.25 -4.25
C ILE A 24 6.26 -3.94 -2.81
N VAL A 25 7.57 -3.75 -2.59
CA VAL A 25 8.09 -3.35 -1.27
C VAL A 25 7.64 -1.93 -0.94
N LEU A 26 7.67 -1.01 -1.91
CA LEU A 26 7.15 0.35 -1.73
C LEU A 26 5.65 0.32 -1.38
N VAL A 27 4.85 -0.49 -2.07
CA VAL A 27 3.40 -0.61 -1.80
C VAL A 27 3.13 -1.02 -0.35
N TYR A 28 3.87 -1.99 0.19
CA TYR A 28 3.78 -2.40 1.59
C TYR A 28 4.46 -1.43 2.58
N ASP A 29 5.09 -0.35 2.11
CA ASP A 29 5.65 0.71 2.96
C ASP A 29 4.81 1.97 3.00
N ILE A 30 3.95 2.16 2.01
CA ILE A 30 3.04 3.30 1.97
C ILE A 30 1.95 3.05 3.02
N PRO A 31 1.82 3.94 4.02
CA PRO A 31 0.74 3.82 4.99
C PRO A 31 -0.60 3.94 4.26
N TYR A 32 -1.53 3.02 4.56
CA TYR A 32 -2.88 3.01 4.00
C TYR A 32 -2.92 2.94 2.46
N PHE A 33 -1.92 2.32 1.81
CA PHE A 33 -1.95 2.12 0.35
C PHE A 33 -3.20 1.36 -0.09
N GLY A 34 -3.48 0.24 0.59
CA GLY A 34 -4.76 -0.44 0.47
C GLY A 34 -5.75 0.08 1.51
N ALA A 35 -6.99 0.31 1.08
CA ALA A 35 -8.08 0.69 1.95
C ALA A 35 -8.67 -0.57 2.60
N CYS A 36 -8.63 -0.66 3.93
CA CYS A 36 -9.19 -1.78 4.69
C CYS A 36 -8.78 -3.17 4.17
N GLY A 37 -7.51 -3.31 3.76
CA GLY A 37 -6.95 -4.57 3.25
C GLY A 37 -7.21 -4.85 1.77
N ILE A 38 -7.92 -3.97 1.05
CA ILE A 38 -8.17 -4.11 -0.40
C ILE A 38 -7.11 -3.34 -1.20
N PHE A 39 -6.60 -3.98 -2.24
CA PHE A 39 -5.63 -3.39 -3.17
C PHE A 39 -6.31 -2.44 -4.16
N PRO A 40 -5.74 -1.25 -4.43
CA PRO A 40 -6.34 -0.27 -5.33
C PRO A 40 -6.26 -0.63 -6.83
N PRO A 41 -7.22 -0.14 -7.64
CA PRO A 41 -7.14 -0.18 -9.10
C PRO A 41 -6.04 0.76 -9.63
N LEU A 42 -5.64 0.58 -10.90
CA LEU A 42 -4.51 1.29 -11.52
C LEU A 42 -4.58 2.81 -11.39
N HIS A 43 -5.72 3.43 -11.66
CA HIS A 43 -5.84 4.89 -11.60
C HIS A 43 -5.68 5.42 -10.16
N VAL A 44 -6.18 4.69 -9.15
CA VAL A 44 -5.96 5.02 -7.73
C VAL A 44 -4.50 4.81 -7.34
N CYS A 45 -3.86 3.73 -7.80
CA CYS A 45 -2.41 3.55 -7.63
C CYS A 45 -1.63 4.74 -8.18
N ASN A 46 -1.94 5.19 -9.41
CA ASN A 46 -1.24 6.31 -10.03
C ASN A 46 -1.53 7.66 -9.35
N GLN A 47 -2.72 7.88 -8.78
CA GLN A 47 -2.95 9.05 -7.93
C GLN A 47 -2.04 9.05 -6.70
N CYS A 48 -1.92 7.88 -6.04
CA CYS A 48 -0.99 7.73 -4.93
C CYS A 48 0.46 7.97 -5.39
N PHE A 49 0.93 7.29 -6.44
CA PHE A 49 2.31 7.39 -6.90
C PHE A 49 2.67 8.78 -7.44
N SER A 50 1.74 9.49 -8.07
CA SER A 50 1.94 10.87 -8.54
C SER A 50 1.94 11.90 -7.40
N SER A 51 1.43 11.56 -6.21
CA SER A 51 1.50 12.46 -5.05
C SER A 51 2.91 12.59 -4.45
N GLY A 52 3.78 11.60 -4.68
CA GLY A 52 5.11 11.55 -4.06
C GLY A 52 5.12 11.20 -2.56
N GLY A 53 3.96 10.94 -1.96
CA GLY A 53 3.82 10.58 -0.56
C GLY A 53 4.10 11.73 0.41
N GLY A 54 4.53 11.40 1.64
CA GLY A 54 4.74 12.38 2.70
C GLY A 54 5.51 11.83 3.90
N ASP A 55 5.84 12.71 4.85
CA ASP A 55 6.55 12.34 6.08
C ASP A 55 5.67 11.62 7.11
N GLY A 56 4.34 11.65 6.93
CA GLY A 56 3.36 11.02 7.79
C GLY A 56 3.02 11.83 9.06
N GLY A 57 3.65 13.00 9.26
CA GLY A 57 3.42 13.87 10.41
C GLY A 57 3.61 13.16 11.75
N MET A 58 2.49 12.86 12.42
CA MET A 58 2.44 12.16 13.71
C MET A 58 2.47 10.64 13.58
N SER A 59 2.68 10.12 12.37
CA SER A 59 2.74 8.71 12.05
C SER A 59 3.89 8.43 11.08
N PRO A 60 4.32 7.17 10.95
CA PRO A 60 5.34 6.82 9.97
C PRO A 60 4.86 7.11 8.54
N GLY A 61 5.73 7.72 7.73
CA GLY A 61 5.46 8.06 6.33
C GLY A 61 6.41 7.39 5.34
N ALA A 62 6.14 7.62 4.07
CA ALA A 62 7.01 7.26 2.95
C ALA A 62 6.91 8.37 1.88
N SER A 63 8.05 8.77 1.32
CA SER A 63 8.09 9.78 0.24
C SER A 63 9.03 9.38 -0.90
N TRP A 64 8.67 9.71 -2.13
CA TRP A 64 9.37 9.35 -3.36
C TRP A 64 9.26 10.47 -4.41
N GLU A 65 10.06 10.36 -5.48
CA GLU A 65 9.87 11.21 -6.67
C GLU A 65 8.60 10.76 -7.40
N PRO A 66 7.62 11.64 -7.66
CA PRO A 66 6.37 11.29 -8.34
C PRO A 66 6.58 10.46 -9.63
N PHE A 67 5.74 9.46 -9.81
CA PHE A 67 5.73 8.63 -11.01
C PHE A 67 4.36 8.02 -11.25
N GLU A 68 4.16 7.53 -12.47
CA GLU A 68 3.06 6.64 -12.82
C GLU A 68 3.61 5.29 -13.27
N ILE A 69 2.75 4.28 -13.23
CA ILE A 69 2.99 2.96 -13.81
C ILE A 69 2.02 2.72 -14.97
N SER A 70 2.51 2.01 -15.97
CA SER A 70 1.72 1.53 -17.10
C SER A 70 0.77 0.38 -16.70
N ALA A 71 -0.16 0.04 -17.60
CA ALA A 71 -1.04 -1.11 -17.42
C ALA A 71 -0.26 -2.44 -17.31
N ASP A 72 0.83 -2.59 -18.07
CA ASP A 72 1.68 -3.79 -18.01
C ASP A 72 2.41 -3.89 -16.66
N GLU A 73 2.97 -2.78 -16.18
CA GLU A 73 3.60 -2.73 -14.85
C GLU A 73 2.59 -2.97 -13.73
N TYR A 74 1.36 -2.50 -13.89
CA TYR A 74 0.28 -2.78 -12.95
C TYR A 74 -0.12 -4.25 -12.95
N ALA A 75 -0.21 -4.89 -14.11
CA ALA A 75 -0.46 -6.33 -14.20
C ALA A 75 0.64 -7.13 -13.50
N GLU A 76 1.92 -6.78 -13.71
CA GLU A 76 3.04 -7.38 -12.98
C GLU A 76 2.93 -7.19 -11.46
N LEU A 77 2.52 -5.99 -11.02
CA LEU A 77 2.33 -5.67 -9.60
C LEU A 77 1.19 -6.48 -8.98
N VAL A 78 0.04 -6.56 -9.67
CA VAL A 78 -1.12 -7.35 -9.24
C VAL A 78 -0.75 -8.81 -9.10
N GLU A 79 -0.06 -9.39 -10.08
CA GLU A 79 0.39 -10.78 -10.01
C GLU A 79 1.33 -11.03 -8.84
N ALA A 80 2.26 -10.11 -8.57
CA ALA A 80 3.13 -10.22 -7.42
C ALA A 80 2.36 -10.12 -6.09
N VAL A 81 1.38 -9.23 -5.97
CA VAL A 81 0.54 -9.11 -4.77
C VAL A 81 -0.30 -10.37 -4.56
N ARG A 82 -0.81 -10.98 -5.64
CA ARG A 82 -1.58 -12.24 -5.58
C ARG A 82 -0.72 -13.43 -5.14
N THR A 83 0.52 -13.51 -5.61
CA THR A 83 1.37 -14.69 -5.43
C THR A 83 2.28 -14.62 -4.21
N LEU A 84 2.71 -13.42 -3.82
CA LEU A 84 3.62 -13.22 -2.71
C LEU A 84 2.92 -13.49 -1.36
N ASP A 85 3.65 -14.13 -0.46
CA ASP A 85 3.35 -14.11 0.96
C ASP A 85 4.00 -12.85 1.57
N PRO A 86 3.23 -11.86 2.06
CA PRO A 86 3.77 -10.62 2.61
C PRO A 86 4.78 -10.85 3.74
N SER A 87 4.68 -11.94 4.50
CA SER A 87 5.61 -12.24 5.59
C SER A 87 7.06 -12.36 5.12
N THR A 88 7.27 -12.74 3.85
CA THR A 88 8.60 -12.79 3.20
C THR A 88 9.22 -11.40 2.98
N LEU A 89 8.42 -10.34 3.09
CA LEU A 89 8.87 -8.95 3.04
C LEU A 89 8.96 -8.31 4.43
N ALA A 90 8.76 -9.01 5.54
CA ALA A 90 8.71 -8.40 6.88
C ALA A 90 9.98 -7.58 7.22
N ASP A 91 11.16 -8.07 6.81
CA ASP A 91 12.44 -7.34 6.99
C ASP A 91 12.62 -6.21 5.97
N GLN A 92 11.81 -6.20 4.92
CA GLN A 92 11.94 -5.32 3.78
C GLN A 92 10.86 -4.26 3.70
N ALA A 93 9.69 -4.41 4.32
CA ALA A 93 8.52 -3.54 4.21
C ALA A 93 7.75 -3.46 5.54
N ARG A 94 7.32 -2.26 5.93
CA ARG A 94 6.75 -1.95 7.25
C ARG A 94 5.39 -2.60 7.48
N TYR A 95 4.54 -2.64 6.45
CA TYR A 95 3.16 -3.11 6.56
C TYR A 95 2.94 -4.45 5.87
N ALA A 96 4.00 -5.24 5.65
CA ALA A 96 3.92 -6.56 5.02
C ALA A 96 3.46 -7.68 5.97
N ARG A 97 2.50 -7.36 6.85
CA ARG A 97 1.92 -8.33 7.78
C ARG A 97 0.68 -9.01 7.22
N ASP A 98 -0.12 -8.25 6.48
CA ASP A 98 -1.42 -8.69 5.98
C ASP A 98 -1.40 -8.69 4.45
N LYS A 99 -1.95 -9.75 3.86
CA LYS A 99 -2.05 -9.86 2.41
C LYS A 99 -3.20 -9.02 1.91
N PHE A 100 -2.94 -8.20 0.89
CA PHE A 100 -4.02 -7.50 0.23
C PHE A 100 -4.99 -8.47 -0.45
N ALA A 101 -6.28 -8.20 -0.32
CA ALA A 101 -7.33 -8.78 -1.13
C ALA A 101 -7.68 -7.86 -2.31
N PHE A 102 -8.47 -8.36 -3.25
CA PHE A 102 -8.93 -7.60 -4.42
C PHE A 102 -10.45 -7.62 -4.45
N ASP A 103 -11.04 -6.48 -4.78
CA ASP A 103 -12.48 -6.34 -4.94
C ASP A 103 -12.80 -5.35 -6.05
N SER A 104 -13.10 -5.89 -7.25
CA SER A 104 -13.30 -5.09 -8.45
C SER A 104 -14.63 -4.31 -8.46
N THR A 105 -15.47 -4.43 -7.41
CA THR A 105 -16.72 -3.66 -7.32
C THR A 105 -16.50 -2.16 -7.17
N PHE A 106 -15.25 -1.73 -6.97
CA PHE A 106 -14.87 -0.33 -6.75
C PHE A 106 -13.94 0.23 -7.84
N ASP A 107 -13.66 -0.55 -8.89
CA ASP A 107 -12.68 -0.18 -9.93
C ASP A 107 -13.14 1.01 -10.80
N ASP A 108 -14.42 1.36 -10.76
CA ASP A 108 -14.99 2.52 -11.45
C ASP A 108 -14.91 3.82 -10.64
N ILE A 109 -14.59 3.76 -9.35
CA ILE A 109 -14.46 4.95 -8.50
C ILE A 109 -13.15 5.66 -8.81
N ALA A 110 -13.24 6.84 -9.42
CA ALA A 110 -12.08 7.55 -9.94
C ALA A 110 -11.22 8.18 -8.84
N ASP A 111 -11.80 8.82 -7.83
CA ASP A 111 -11.05 9.53 -6.79
C ASP A 111 -10.54 8.59 -5.70
N GLN A 112 -9.29 8.77 -5.26
CA GLN A 112 -8.67 7.94 -4.24
C GLN A 112 -9.41 7.97 -2.89
N PHE A 113 -9.92 9.14 -2.47
CA PHE A 113 -10.60 9.27 -1.18
C PHE A 113 -12.00 8.67 -1.24
N ASP A 114 -12.74 8.91 -2.31
CA ASP A 114 -14.05 8.27 -2.54
C ASP A 114 -13.91 6.74 -2.62
N TRP A 115 -12.87 6.26 -3.29
CA TRP A 115 -12.56 4.81 -3.38
C TRP A 115 -12.27 4.24 -1.99
N MET A 116 -11.43 4.92 -1.21
CA MET A 116 -11.08 4.50 0.14
C MET A 116 -12.30 4.46 1.07
N GLU A 117 -13.16 5.47 1.01
CA GLU A 117 -14.40 5.53 1.80
C GLU A 117 -15.31 4.35 1.45
N ALA A 118 -15.64 4.17 0.17
CA ALA A 118 -16.53 3.11 -0.27
C ALA A 118 -16.00 1.70 0.04
N VAL A 119 -14.70 1.47 -0.14
CA VAL A 119 -14.05 0.21 0.21
C VAL A 119 -14.14 -0.04 1.72
N CYS A 120 -13.79 0.95 2.53
CA CYS A 120 -13.80 0.79 3.97
C CYS A 120 -15.21 0.66 4.53
N ASP A 121 -16.23 1.27 3.94
CA ASP A 121 -17.61 1.08 4.35
C ASP A 121 -18.06 -0.39 4.20
N LYS A 122 -17.59 -1.10 3.17
CA LYS A 122 -17.87 -2.53 2.98
C LYS A 122 -16.97 -3.44 3.84
N HIS A 123 -15.68 -3.14 3.95
CA HIS A 123 -14.67 -4.10 4.42
C HIS A 123 -14.13 -3.85 5.84
N ARG A 124 -14.35 -2.67 6.43
CA ARG A 124 -13.74 -2.27 7.71
C ARG A 124 -13.97 -3.26 8.84
N GLU A 125 -15.20 -3.77 9.00
CA GLU A 125 -15.48 -4.73 10.06
C GLU A 125 -14.71 -6.04 9.91
N ALA A 126 -14.67 -6.60 8.69
CA ALA A 126 -13.94 -7.83 8.41
C ALA A 126 -12.43 -7.62 8.62
N PHE A 127 -11.91 -6.48 8.14
CA PHE A 127 -10.51 -6.12 8.30
C PHE A 127 -10.11 -5.94 9.76
N HIS A 128 -10.93 -5.26 10.57
CA HIS A 128 -10.68 -5.12 12.01
C HIS A 128 -10.70 -6.47 12.73
N ARG A 129 -11.63 -7.38 12.38
CA ARG A 129 -11.64 -8.74 12.93
C ARG A 129 -10.38 -9.52 12.58
N GLN A 130 -9.83 -9.35 11.37
CA GLN A 130 -8.57 -9.97 10.99
C GLN A 130 -7.38 -9.41 11.79
N LEU A 131 -7.32 -8.09 12.00
CA LEU A 131 -6.21 -7.44 12.70
C LEU A 131 -6.22 -7.66 14.22
N PHE A 132 -7.40 -7.65 14.83
CA PHE A 132 -7.59 -7.55 16.28
C PHE A 132 -8.50 -8.64 16.88
N GLY A 133 -9.06 -9.54 16.07
CA GLY A 133 -9.84 -10.67 16.56
C GLY A 133 -9.00 -11.60 17.45
N PRO A 134 -9.65 -12.46 18.25
CA PRO A 134 -8.94 -13.45 19.05
C PRO A 134 -8.07 -14.29 18.12
N ARG A 135 -6.76 -14.23 18.31
CA ARG A 135 -5.84 -15.17 17.67
C ARG A 135 -6.22 -16.54 18.23
N SER A 136 -6.58 -17.48 17.36
CA SER A 136 -6.67 -18.87 17.77
C SER A 136 -5.29 -19.27 18.31
N ASP A 137 -5.25 -19.61 19.60
CA ASP A 137 -4.05 -20.11 20.30
C ASP A 137 -3.47 -21.36 19.62
#